data_AF-A0A178DIR4-F1
#
_entry.id   AF-A0A178DIR4-F1
#
_cell.length_a   1.000
_cell.length_b   1.000
_cell.length_c   1.000
_cell.angle_alpha   90.00
_cell.angle_beta   90.00
_cell.angle_gamma   90.00
#
_symmetry.space_group_name_H-M   'P 1'
#
loop_
_entity.id
_entity.type
_entity.pdbx_description
1 polymer ?
#
loop_
_entity_poly.entity_id
_entity_poly.type
_entity_poly.pdbx_seq_one_letter_code
_entity_poly.pdbx_strand_id
1 'polypeptide(L)'
;MTSSSRLLRNLIIFSSCLIWSLDAQMIGAWSGYQRLQQRQNGNNNRNGQNNGPDTSAFNIVNGRIFTPGLGIILAPQPFTPMGGDFLHIALDVSGDGKLPVPPRNIADPLTQVYNYTLFLTSNAMQKNFTISNITTSTPPFADIMSQEMGQTVKHINFEWPECLVGDGNNVEGTSRGDYNISIHQNYRLNGNDRYTIFNLPISVTNSISRFPGAGQLNTVPVPGPLSSTGGRMSCASIENPMMAFDDLVNSVNNPPGQPMQDIALETTARSDGGQVGGPGQDNPRNGQGQISPDQSPQAALGGAVRMTSESLSFAMVMMLGAVVVLSTSAVW
;
A
#
# COMPACT_ATOMS: atom_id res chain seq x y z
N MET A 1 -15.21 -48.05 -54.49
CA MET A 1 -15.92 -47.07 -55.34
C MET A 1 -16.70 -46.15 -54.41
N THR A 2 -16.13 -44.98 -54.05
CA THR A 2 -16.49 -43.63 -54.59
C THR A 2 -17.96 -43.28 -54.29
N SER A 3 -18.39 -42.14 -53.74
CA SER A 3 -17.80 -40.81 -53.53
C SER A 3 -18.78 -39.95 -52.71
N SER A 4 -18.27 -39.22 -51.70
CA SER A 4 -18.44 -37.78 -51.40
C SER A 4 -19.81 -37.05 -51.53
N SER A 5 -20.25 -36.41 -50.44
CA SER A 5 -20.60 -34.95 -50.36
C SER A 5 -21.02 -34.60 -48.92
N ARG A 6 -20.12 -34.02 -48.11
CA ARG A 6 -20.00 -32.58 -47.78
C ARG A 6 -21.26 -31.98 -47.13
N LEU A 7 -21.28 -31.95 -45.80
CA LEU A 7 -21.98 -30.94 -45.01
C LEU A 7 -21.06 -30.51 -43.86
N LEU A 8 -20.20 -29.53 -44.17
CA LEU A 8 -19.46 -28.76 -43.17
C LEU A 8 -20.48 -27.99 -42.32
N ARG A 9 -20.67 -28.39 -41.06
CA ARG A 9 -21.23 -27.51 -40.03
C ARG A 9 -20.05 -26.84 -39.32
N ASN A 10 -19.76 -25.61 -39.75
CA ASN A 10 -18.90 -24.68 -39.04
C ASN A 10 -19.51 -24.39 -37.67
N LEU A 11 -18.93 -24.98 -36.60
CA LEU A 11 -19.13 -24.47 -35.25
C LEU A 11 -18.08 -23.36 -35.07
N ILE A 12 -18.52 -22.12 -35.23
CA ILE A 12 -17.74 -20.93 -34.87
C ILE A 12 -17.65 -20.95 -33.34
N ILE A 13 -16.49 -21.35 -32.83
CA ILE A 13 -16.11 -21.12 -31.44
C ILE A 13 -15.87 -19.61 -31.32
N PHE A 14 -16.86 -18.88 -30.83
CA PHE A 14 -16.65 -17.54 -30.33
C PHE A 14 -15.75 -17.66 -29.09
N SER A 15 -14.44 -17.50 -29.30
CA SER A 15 -13.51 -17.17 -28.24
C SER A 15 -13.84 -15.77 -27.77
N SER A 16 -14.72 -15.68 -26.78
CA SER A 16 -14.94 -14.45 -26.03
C SER A 16 -13.66 -14.15 -25.27
N CYS A 17 -12.83 -13.26 -25.82
CA CYS A 17 -11.87 -12.51 -25.03
C CYS A 17 -12.66 -11.76 -23.96
N LEU A 18 -12.77 -12.34 -22.77
CA LEU A 18 -13.07 -11.60 -21.55
C LEU A 18 -11.91 -10.61 -21.41
N ILE A 19 -12.15 -9.36 -21.81
CA ILE A 19 -11.28 -8.26 -21.44
C ILE A 19 -11.60 -8.03 -19.98
N TRP A 20 -10.75 -8.56 -19.09
CA TRP A 20 -10.81 -8.29 -17.67
C TRP A 20 -10.51 -6.80 -17.50
N SER A 21 -11.54 -6.02 -17.23
CA SER A 21 -11.40 -4.62 -16.89
C SER A 21 -10.73 -4.56 -15.52
N LEU A 22 -9.44 -4.24 -15.49
CA LEU A 22 -8.79 -3.74 -14.28
C LEU A 22 -9.52 -2.45 -13.90
N ASP A 23 -10.25 -2.52 -12.79
CA ASP A 23 -11.09 -1.44 -12.28
C ASP A 23 -10.28 -0.15 -12.06
N ALA A 24 -10.89 0.99 -12.36
CA ALA A 24 -10.20 2.29 -12.36
C ALA A 24 -9.52 2.62 -11.02
N GLN A 25 -8.36 3.25 -11.15
CA GLN A 25 -7.51 3.75 -10.07
C GLN A 25 -8.23 4.71 -9.11
N MET A 26 -9.08 5.59 -9.64
CA MET A 26 -9.93 6.49 -8.86
C MET A 26 -11.39 6.16 -9.14
N ILE A 27 -12.10 5.70 -8.12
CA ILE A 27 -13.55 5.51 -8.22
C ILE A 27 -14.20 6.90 -8.36
N GLY A 28 -15.16 7.07 -9.27
CA GLY A 28 -15.89 8.34 -9.47
C GLY A 28 -15.61 9.13 -10.76
N ALA A 29 -14.51 8.87 -11.49
CA ALA A 29 -14.22 9.56 -12.77
C ALA A 29 -14.84 8.90 -14.02
N TRP A 30 -15.99 8.26 -13.86
CA TRP A 30 -16.63 7.49 -14.92
C TRP A 30 -17.67 8.34 -15.66
N SER A 31 -17.61 8.37 -16.99
CA SER A 31 -18.77 8.73 -17.82
C SER A 31 -19.38 7.47 -18.42
N GLY A 32 -20.70 7.33 -18.31
CA GLY A 32 -21.69 6.67 -19.20
C GLY A 32 -21.44 5.27 -19.82
N TYR A 33 -20.22 4.78 -19.91
CA TYR A 33 -19.83 3.56 -20.64
C TYR A 33 -18.55 2.97 -20.05
N GLN A 34 -18.46 2.77 -18.72
CA GLN A 34 -17.38 2.00 -18.09
C GLN A 34 -15.99 2.21 -18.73
N ARG A 35 -15.66 3.46 -19.09
CA ARG A 35 -14.40 3.84 -19.69
C ARG A 35 -13.83 4.99 -18.90
N LEU A 36 -12.62 4.78 -18.42
CA LEU A 36 -11.73 5.79 -17.86
C LEU A 36 -11.70 7.01 -18.81
N GLN A 37 -12.36 8.12 -18.44
CA GLN A 37 -12.46 9.28 -19.31
C GLN A 37 -11.16 10.07 -19.43
N GLN A 38 -10.22 9.89 -18.50
CA GLN A 38 -8.91 10.52 -18.58
C GLN A 38 -7.88 9.70 -17.79
N ARG A 39 -6.85 9.21 -18.50
CA ARG A 39 -5.59 8.78 -17.87
C ARG A 39 -4.85 10.05 -17.48
N GLN A 40 -4.57 10.26 -16.19
CA GLN A 40 -3.91 11.47 -15.68
C GLN A 40 -2.47 11.64 -16.20
N ASN A 41 -1.87 10.59 -16.76
CA ASN A 41 -0.58 10.68 -17.43
C ASN A 41 -0.77 10.52 -18.93
N GLY A 42 -0.65 11.62 -19.67
CA GLY A 42 -0.77 11.70 -21.14
C GLY A 42 0.38 11.01 -21.91
N ASN A 43 0.83 9.83 -21.46
CA ASN A 43 1.96 9.15 -22.05
C ASN A 43 1.52 8.21 -23.18
N ASN A 44 1.53 8.72 -24.41
CA ASN A 44 1.31 7.95 -25.64
C ASN A 44 2.54 7.08 -25.97
N ASN A 45 2.82 6.03 -25.18
CA ASN A 45 3.90 5.11 -25.54
C ASN A 45 3.35 3.94 -26.39
N ARG A 46 3.35 4.14 -27.72
CA ARG A 46 2.87 3.18 -28.74
C ARG A 46 3.88 2.10 -29.13
N ASN A 47 4.99 1.95 -28.41
CA ASN A 47 5.95 0.89 -28.69
C ASN A 47 5.65 -0.28 -27.78
N GLY A 48 5.01 -1.32 -28.33
CA GLY A 48 4.58 -2.56 -27.66
C GLY A 48 5.72 -3.44 -27.15
N GLN A 49 6.62 -2.87 -26.35
CA GLN A 49 7.72 -3.52 -25.66
C GLN A 49 7.66 -3.17 -24.17
N ASN A 50 6.62 -3.64 -23.47
CA ASN A 50 6.57 -3.59 -22.02
C ASN A 50 6.47 -5.02 -21.50
N ASN A 51 7.59 -5.60 -21.08
CA ASN A 51 7.64 -6.85 -20.29
C ASN A 51 7.36 -6.61 -18.80
N GLY A 52 6.77 -5.47 -18.45
CA GLY A 52 6.37 -5.09 -17.09
C GLY A 52 4.94 -4.54 -17.09
N PRO A 53 4.27 -4.54 -15.93
CA PRO A 53 2.88 -4.12 -15.83
C PRO A 53 2.71 -2.62 -16.16
N ASP A 54 1.60 -2.27 -16.83
CA ASP A 54 1.31 -0.88 -17.25
C ASP A 54 0.95 0.00 -16.04
N THR A 55 1.92 0.76 -15.54
CA THR A 55 1.72 1.71 -14.44
C THR A 55 1.32 3.11 -14.90
N SER A 56 1.08 3.35 -16.20
CA SER A 56 0.85 4.69 -16.77
C SER A 56 -0.41 5.38 -16.28
N ALA A 57 -1.35 4.64 -15.68
CA ALA A 57 -2.49 5.22 -14.99
C ALA A 57 -2.06 5.91 -13.69
N PHE A 58 -1.06 5.37 -12.99
CA PHE A 58 -0.69 5.81 -11.65
C PHE A 58 0.16 7.06 -11.64
N ASN A 59 -0.09 7.90 -10.64
CA ASN A 59 0.77 9.02 -10.35
C ASN A 59 1.92 8.57 -9.45
N ILE A 60 3.00 8.13 -10.07
CA ILE A 60 4.17 7.58 -9.38
C ILE A 60 5.32 8.58 -9.49
N VAL A 61 5.80 9.07 -8.35
CA VAL A 61 6.96 9.96 -8.28
C VAL A 61 7.96 9.39 -7.28
N ASN A 62 9.18 9.09 -7.75
CA ASN A 62 10.26 8.52 -6.94
C ASN A 62 9.84 7.22 -6.22
N GLY A 63 9.06 6.36 -6.89
CA GLY A 63 8.56 5.10 -6.33
C GLY A 63 7.36 5.24 -5.38
N ARG A 64 6.86 6.47 -5.17
CA ARG A 64 5.72 6.76 -4.30
C ARG A 64 4.46 6.96 -5.15
N ILE A 65 3.36 6.36 -4.74
CA ILE A 65 2.10 6.41 -5.48
C ILE A 65 1.18 7.43 -4.81
N PHE A 66 0.91 8.52 -5.51
CA PHE A 66 0.00 9.56 -5.05
C PHE A 66 -1.43 9.11 -5.31
N THR A 67 -2.22 9.08 -4.24
CA THR A 67 -3.65 8.76 -4.31
C THR A 67 -4.46 10.05 -4.54
N PRO A 68 -5.71 10.00 -5.01
CA PRO A 68 -6.57 11.19 -5.11
C PRO A 68 -6.90 11.84 -3.76
N GLY A 69 -6.55 11.20 -2.64
CA GLY A 69 -6.64 11.77 -1.29
C GLY A 69 -5.31 12.33 -0.77
N LEU A 70 -5.12 12.30 0.55
CA LEU A 70 -3.92 12.79 1.22
C LEU A 70 -2.89 11.69 1.49
N GLY A 71 -3.25 10.42 1.30
CA GLY A 71 -2.36 9.29 1.48
C GLY A 71 -1.40 9.10 0.30
N ILE A 72 -0.17 8.69 0.59
CA ILE A 72 0.83 8.30 -0.42
C ILE A 72 1.26 6.87 -0.15
N ILE A 73 1.07 5.98 -1.12
CA ILE A 73 1.45 4.57 -0.96
C ILE A 73 2.93 4.41 -1.32
N LEU A 74 3.69 3.84 -0.40
CA LEU A 74 5.11 3.53 -0.56
C LEU A 74 5.34 2.07 -0.92
N ALA A 75 4.42 1.18 -0.52
CA ALA A 75 4.38 -0.22 -0.91
C ALA A 75 2.98 -0.82 -0.75
N PRO A 76 2.62 -1.85 -1.56
CA PRO A 76 3.40 -2.40 -2.67
C PRO A 76 3.32 -1.51 -3.93
N GLN A 77 4.08 -1.87 -4.97
CA GLN A 77 3.90 -1.26 -6.30
C GLN A 77 2.66 -1.86 -7.00
N PRO A 78 2.06 -1.15 -7.98
CA PRO A 78 0.93 -1.70 -8.72
C PRO A 78 1.30 -3.01 -9.41
N PHE A 79 0.34 -3.93 -9.48
CA PHE A 79 0.43 -5.24 -10.13
C PHE A 79 1.53 -6.14 -9.55
N THR A 80 1.94 -5.90 -8.30
CA THR A 80 2.91 -6.77 -7.64
C THR A 80 2.27 -8.15 -7.39
N PRO A 81 2.93 -9.25 -7.77
CA PRO A 81 2.55 -10.58 -7.33
C PRO A 81 2.78 -10.74 -5.83
N MET A 82 1.72 -11.03 -5.09
CA MET A 82 1.69 -11.10 -3.64
C MET A 82 1.48 -12.53 -3.15
N GLY A 83 2.00 -12.80 -1.97
CA GLY A 83 1.93 -14.06 -1.22
C GLY A 83 2.88 -13.99 -0.03
N GLY A 84 3.44 -15.12 0.38
CA GLY A 84 4.33 -15.23 1.53
C GLY A 84 3.57 -15.18 2.86
N ASP A 85 4.21 -14.64 3.88
CA ASP A 85 3.64 -14.61 5.23
C ASP A 85 2.55 -13.54 5.35
N PHE A 86 2.82 -12.29 4.93
CA PHE A 86 1.88 -11.16 5.02
C PHE A 86 1.79 -10.36 3.73
N LEU A 87 0.69 -9.63 3.58
CA LEU A 87 0.62 -8.46 2.70
C LEU A 87 1.21 -7.26 3.44
N HIS A 88 2.36 -6.76 2.97
CA HIS A 88 2.98 -5.54 3.48
C HIS A 88 2.45 -4.31 2.76
N ILE A 89 1.92 -3.36 3.51
CA ILE A 89 1.47 -2.06 2.99
C ILE A 89 2.20 -0.96 3.78
N ALA A 90 2.70 0.05 3.08
CA ALA A 90 3.26 1.24 3.68
C ALA A 90 2.55 2.47 3.13
N LEU A 91 1.93 3.25 4.03
CA LEU A 91 1.13 4.42 3.69
C LEU A 91 1.66 5.64 4.44
N ASP A 92 2.12 6.65 3.71
CA ASP A 92 2.36 7.98 4.26
C ASP A 92 1.00 8.65 4.55
N VAL A 93 0.79 9.04 5.80
CA VAL A 93 -0.44 9.67 6.30
C VAL A 93 -0.24 11.15 6.63
N SER A 94 0.92 11.71 6.28
CA SER A 94 1.36 13.06 6.62
C SER A 94 1.25 14.07 5.49
N GLY A 95 0.67 13.69 4.34
CA GLY A 95 0.55 14.59 3.19
C GLY A 95 1.91 15.12 2.73
N ASP A 96 2.87 14.20 2.52
CA ASP A 96 4.27 14.50 2.17
C ASP A 96 4.98 15.34 3.26
N GLY A 97 4.75 14.99 4.52
CA GLY A 97 5.35 15.65 5.68
C GLY A 97 4.74 16.99 6.07
N LYS A 98 3.66 17.44 5.41
CA LYS A 98 3.03 18.75 5.65
C LYS A 98 1.97 18.73 6.75
N LEU A 99 1.45 17.56 7.09
CA LEU A 99 0.38 17.39 8.05
C LEU A 99 0.92 16.80 9.36
N PRO A 100 0.39 17.25 10.51
CA PRO A 100 0.64 16.58 11.78
C PRO A 100 0.16 15.13 11.75
N VAL A 101 0.83 14.28 12.51
CA VAL A 101 0.42 12.89 12.74
C VAL A 101 0.30 12.61 14.25
N PRO A 102 -0.53 11.64 14.67
CA PRO A 102 -0.65 11.29 16.09
C PRO A 102 0.72 10.96 16.69
N PRO A 103 0.98 11.32 17.97
CA PRO A 103 0.01 11.80 18.96
C PRO A 103 -0.24 13.32 18.91
N ARG A 104 0.32 14.04 17.91
CA ARG A 104 0.06 15.48 17.79
C ARG A 104 -1.41 15.72 17.46
N ASN A 105 -1.90 16.90 17.82
CA ASN A 105 -3.22 17.32 17.38
C ASN A 105 -3.24 17.41 15.85
N ILE A 106 -4.02 16.51 15.26
CA ILE A 106 -4.26 16.41 13.81
C ILE A 106 -5.42 17.30 13.34
N ALA A 107 -6.15 17.91 14.28
CA ALA A 107 -7.25 18.81 13.95
C ALA A 107 -6.70 20.15 13.42
N ASP A 108 -6.67 20.25 12.10
CA ASP A 108 -6.45 21.50 11.38
C ASP A 108 -7.75 21.88 10.66
N PRO A 109 -8.20 23.14 10.76
CA PRO A 109 -9.46 23.55 10.15
C PRO A 109 -9.41 23.56 8.62
N LEU A 110 -8.23 23.68 8.00
CA LEU A 110 -8.03 23.71 6.55
C LEU A 110 -7.78 22.32 5.99
N THR A 111 -6.78 21.59 6.48
CA THR A 111 -6.42 20.27 5.92
C THR A 111 -6.08 19.27 7.01
N GLN A 112 -6.85 18.20 7.09
CA GLN A 112 -6.64 17.12 8.07
C GLN A 112 -7.07 15.77 7.50
N VAL A 113 -6.40 14.71 7.91
CA VAL A 113 -6.85 13.34 7.68
C VAL A 113 -7.78 12.96 8.83
N TYR A 114 -9.02 12.55 8.52
CA TYR A 114 -9.91 12.00 9.53
C TYR A 114 -9.59 10.53 9.78
N ASN A 115 -9.50 9.75 8.71
CA ASN A 115 -9.14 8.34 8.76
C ASN A 115 -8.83 7.76 7.39
N TYR A 116 -8.22 6.58 7.42
CA TYR A 116 -8.09 5.67 6.30
C TYR A 116 -8.67 4.31 6.68
N THR A 117 -9.49 3.73 5.79
CA THR A 117 -9.91 2.33 5.88
C THR A 117 -9.46 1.59 4.65
N LEU A 118 -8.90 0.41 4.84
CA LEU A 118 -8.32 -0.38 3.76
C LEU A 118 -9.04 -1.71 3.63
N PHE A 119 -9.30 -2.10 2.39
CA PHE A 119 -9.92 -3.37 2.04
C PHE A 119 -9.10 -4.11 0.99
N LEU A 120 -9.17 -5.43 1.01
CA LEU A 120 -8.69 -6.28 -0.08
C LEU A 120 -9.90 -6.75 -0.89
N THR A 121 -10.10 -6.19 -2.08
CA THR A 121 -11.31 -6.40 -2.88
C THR A 121 -11.02 -7.08 -4.22
N SER A 122 -11.91 -7.95 -4.66
CA SER A 122 -11.88 -8.55 -6.00
C SER A 122 -13.31 -8.80 -6.47
N ASN A 123 -13.70 -8.09 -7.53
CA ASN A 123 -14.99 -8.31 -8.18
C ASN A 123 -15.05 -9.69 -8.84
N ALA A 124 -13.97 -10.15 -9.46
CA ALA A 124 -13.95 -11.45 -10.11
C ALA A 124 -14.10 -12.61 -9.12
N MET A 125 -13.45 -12.51 -7.97
CA MET A 125 -13.53 -13.54 -6.92
C MET A 125 -14.74 -13.33 -6.00
N GLN A 126 -15.49 -12.23 -6.16
CA GLN A 126 -16.57 -11.80 -5.27
C GLN A 126 -16.12 -11.74 -3.79
N LYS A 127 -14.93 -11.16 -3.56
CA LYS A 127 -14.30 -11.06 -2.24
C LYS A 127 -14.07 -9.61 -1.83
N ASN A 128 -14.31 -9.32 -0.56
CA ASN A 128 -14.01 -8.04 0.08
C ASN A 128 -13.58 -8.32 1.53
N PHE A 129 -12.30 -8.19 1.84
CA PHE A 129 -11.78 -8.41 3.19
C PHE A 129 -11.35 -7.10 3.84
N THR A 130 -11.67 -6.94 5.12
CA THR A 130 -11.15 -5.82 5.92
C THR A 130 -9.65 -5.99 6.15
N ILE A 131 -8.83 -5.01 5.71
CA ILE A 131 -7.41 -4.92 6.08
C ILE A 131 -7.27 -4.09 7.36
N SER A 132 -7.86 -2.89 7.39
CA SER A 132 -7.86 -1.99 8.55
C SER A 132 -9.20 -1.25 8.63
N ASN A 133 -9.76 -1.18 9.85
CA ASN A 133 -11.07 -0.63 10.17
C ASN A 133 -11.11 0.05 11.56
N ILE A 134 -11.44 1.33 11.55
CA ILE A 134 -11.49 2.26 12.69
C ILE A 134 -12.29 1.75 13.92
N THR A 135 -13.15 0.74 13.75
CA THR A 135 -14.04 0.23 14.82
C THR A 135 -13.40 -0.75 15.80
N THR A 136 -12.17 -1.22 15.56
CA THR A 136 -11.50 -2.19 16.44
C THR A 136 -10.22 -1.62 17.04
N SER A 137 -9.79 -2.16 18.19
CA SER A 137 -8.46 -1.88 18.76
C SER A 137 -7.47 -3.02 18.52
N THR A 138 -7.87 -4.05 17.77
CA THR A 138 -7.07 -5.26 17.53
C THR A 138 -6.27 -5.09 16.23
N PRO A 139 -4.93 -5.03 16.28
CA PRO A 139 -4.12 -5.04 15.06
C PRO A 139 -4.39 -6.27 14.17
N PRO A 140 -4.34 -6.15 12.83
CA PRO A 140 -4.02 -4.95 12.07
C PRO A 140 -5.29 -4.12 11.78
N PHE A 141 -6.44 -4.61 12.26
CA PHE A 141 -7.75 -4.05 11.99
C PHE A 141 -7.95 -2.73 12.69
N ALA A 142 -7.14 -2.37 13.69
CA ALA A 142 -7.25 -1.09 14.36
C ALA A 142 -7.04 0.10 13.42
N ASP A 143 -7.54 1.28 13.81
CA ASP A 143 -7.33 2.53 13.08
C ASP A 143 -5.84 2.74 12.79
N ILE A 144 -5.48 2.74 11.51
CA ILE A 144 -4.11 2.91 11.03
C ILE A 144 -3.48 4.21 11.52
N MET A 145 -4.28 5.26 11.76
CA MET A 145 -3.77 6.54 12.26
C MET A 145 -3.20 6.42 13.68
N SER A 146 -3.71 5.47 14.47
CA SER A 146 -3.25 5.16 15.82
C SER A 146 -2.06 4.19 15.85
N GLN A 147 -1.82 3.47 14.74
CA GLN A 147 -0.69 2.56 14.64
C GLN A 147 0.61 3.37 14.57
N GLU A 148 1.67 2.88 15.22
CA GLU A 148 3.01 3.48 15.17
C GLU A 148 3.03 4.99 15.50
N MET A 149 2.73 5.35 16.74
CA MET A 149 2.68 6.75 17.20
C MET A 149 3.93 7.55 16.80
N GLY A 150 3.71 8.75 16.26
CA GLY A 150 4.75 9.68 15.83
C GLY A 150 5.26 9.45 14.41
N GLN A 151 4.94 8.32 13.78
CA GLN A 151 5.40 8.01 12.42
C GLN A 151 4.52 8.66 11.36
N THR A 152 5.15 9.25 10.34
CA THR A 152 4.49 9.76 9.13
C THR A 152 4.08 8.65 8.18
N VAL A 153 4.80 7.53 8.22
CA VAL A 153 4.49 6.31 7.47
C VAL A 153 3.89 5.29 8.42
N LYS A 154 2.79 4.67 7.98
CA LYS A 154 2.13 3.57 8.67
C LYS A 154 2.38 2.28 7.91
N HIS A 155 2.97 1.33 8.58
CA HIS A 155 3.15 -0.03 8.09
C HIS A 155 1.93 -0.86 8.48
N ILE A 156 1.50 -1.73 7.59
CA ILE A 156 0.48 -2.73 7.86
C ILE A 156 1.06 -4.05 7.41
N ASN A 157 1.09 -5.00 8.33
CA ASN A 157 1.29 -6.40 8.01
C ASN A 157 -0.10 -7.01 8.03
N PHE A 158 -0.65 -7.40 6.89
CA PHE A 158 -1.98 -8.01 6.83
C PHE A 158 -1.82 -9.52 6.68
N GLU A 159 -2.32 -10.26 7.66
CA GLU A 159 -2.40 -11.70 7.64
C GLU A 159 -3.38 -12.18 6.56
N TRP A 160 -2.89 -12.97 5.61
CA TRP A 160 -3.75 -13.57 4.59
C TRP A 160 -4.80 -14.47 5.25
N PRO A 161 -6.09 -14.39 4.87
CA PRO A 161 -7.09 -15.32 5.37
C PRO A 161 -6.99 -16.69 4.69
N GLU A 162 -7.57 -17.71 5.33
CA GLU A 162 -7.38 -19.12 4.99
C GLU A 162 -7.77 -19.47 3.54
N CYS A 163 -8.81 -18.85 2.97
CA CYS A 163 -9.23 -19.14 1.60
C CYS A 163 -8.26 -18.63 0.52
N LEU A 164 -7.26 -17.81 0.89
CA LEU A 164 -6.17 -17.38 -0.01
C LEU A 164 -4.93 -18.28 0.08
N VAL A 165 -4.91 -19.26 0.98
CA VAL A 165 -3.84 -20.27 1.09
C VAL A 165 -3.71 -21.04 -0.21
N GLY A 166 -2.47 -21.25 -0.65
CA GLY A 166 -2.18 -21.97 -1.90
C GLY A 166 -0.70 -21.97 -2.23
N ASP A 167 -0.29 -22.81 -3.16
CA ASP A 167 1.13 -23.00 -3.54
C ASP A 167 1.58 -22.11 -4.71
N GLY A 168 0.65 -21.44 -5.38
CA GLY A 168 0.93 -20.58 -6.54
C GLY A 168 0.88 -21.27 -7.90
N ASN A 169 0.67 -22.59 -7.94
CA ASN A 169 0.73 -23.35 -9.19
C ASN A 169 -0.63 -23.49 -9.90
N ASN A 170 -1.73 -23.40 -9.15
CA ASN A 170 -3.08 -23.35 -9.71
C ASN A 170 -3.94 -22.33 -8.95
N VAL A 171 -4.54 -21.40 -9.69
CA VAL A 171 -5.46 -20.38 -9.16
C VAL A 171 -6.91 -20.64 -9.57
N GLU A 172 -7.15 -21.56 -10.51
CA GLU A 172 -8.48 -21.88 -11.02
C GLU A 172 -9.35 -22.52 -9.92
N GLY A 173 -10.57 -21.99 -9.74
CA GLY A 173 -11.50 -22.45 -8.69
C GLY A 173 -11.09 -22.09 -7.27
N THR A 174 -10.01 -21.32 -7.08
CA THR A 174 -9.58 -20.81 -5.78
C THR A 174 -10.07 -19.38 -5.57
N SER A 175 -9.91 -18.82 -4.36
CA SER A 175 -10.11 -17.38 -4.13
C SER A 175 -8.87 -16.54 -4.49
N ARG A 176 -7.89 -17.09 -5.21
CA ARG A 176 -6.62 -16.42 -5.54
C ARG A 176 -6.70 -15.83 -6.96
N GLY A 177 -6.01 -14.73 -7.21
CA GLY A 177 -6.10 -14.02 -8.48
C GLY A 177 -5.88 -12.51 -8.31
N ASP A 178 -6.50 -11.71 -9.16
CA ASP A 178 -6.36 -10.26 -9.12
C ASP A 178 -7.25 -9.63 -8.05
N TYR A 179 -6.64 -8.72 -7.30
CA TYR A 179 -7.23 -7.98 -6.21
C TYR A 179 -6.82 -6.52 -6.26
N ASN A 180 -7.61 -5.67 -5.63
CA ASN A 180 -7.24 -4.31 -5.30
C ASN A 180 -7.03 -4.20 -3.79
N ILE A 181 -5.96 -3.52 -3.40
CA ILE A 181 -5.94 -2.83 -2.11
C ILE A 181 -6.76 -1.57 -2.33
N SER A 182 -7.96 -1.52 -1.75
CA SER A 182 -8.87 -0.40 -1.84
C SER A 182 -8.68 0.51 -0.64
N ILE A 183 -8.19 1.73 -0.87
CA ILE A 183 -7.90 2.72 0.16
C ILE A 183 -9.03 3.75 0.13
N HIS A 184 -9.86 3.72 1.16
CA HIS A 184 -10.90 4.71 1.38
C HIS A 184 -10.35 5.79 2.31
N GLN A 185 -10.46 7.04 1.89
CA GLN A 185 -9.84 8.18 2.55
C GLN A 185 -10.91 9.19 2.91
N ASN A 186 -11.08 9.46 4.21
CA ASN A 186 -11.94 10.53 4.69
C ASN A 186 -11.04 11.65 5.23
N TYR A 187 -11.16 12.84 4.65
CA TYR A 187 -10.25 13.94 4.97
C TYR A 187 -10.88 15.29 4.64
N ARG A 188 -10.27 16.35 5.15
CA ARG A 188 -10.51 17.71 4.69
C ARG A 188 -9.34 18.19 3.87
N LEU A 189 -9.63 18.88 2.78
CA LEU A 189 -8.66 19.53 1.92
C LEU A 189 -9.06 20.99 1.71
N ASN A 190 -8.23 21.92 2.20
CA ASN A 190 -8.39 23.37 2.11
C ASN A 190 -9.84 23.81 2.40
N GLY A 191 -10.37 23.38 3.55
CA GLY A 191 -11.70 23.72 4.04
C GLY A 191 -12.86 22.88 3.50
N ASN A 192 -12.62 21.96 2.57
CA ASN A 192 -13.66 21.10 1.98
C ASN A 192 -13.50 19.64 2.41
N ASP A 193 -14.56 19.06 2.97
CA ASP A 193 -14.56 17.64 3.34
C ASP A 193 -14.68 16.76 2.08
N ARG A 194 -13.87 15.70 2.06
CA ARG A 194 -13.64 14.82 0.92
C ARG A 194 -13.61 13.37 1.36
N TYR A 195 -14.13 12.53 0.49
CA TYR A 195 -14.14 11.10 0.55
C TYR A 195 -13.70 10.56 -0.81
N THR A 196 -12.58 9.83 -0.83
CA THR A 196 -12.04 9.24 -2.06
C THR A 196 -11.78 7.76 -1.86
N ILE A 197 -11.90 7.01 -2.95
CA ILE A 197 -11.53 5.60 -2.99
C ILE A 197 -10.49 5.41 -4.08
N PHE A 198 -9.36 4.83 -3.69
CA PHE A 198 -8.25 4.49 -4.57
C PHE A 198 -8.05 2.99 -4.62
N ASN A 199 -8.00 2.43 -5.82
CA ASN A 199 -7.76 1.00 -6.01
C ASN A 199 -6.32 0.79 -6.52
N LEU A 200 -5.50 0.13 -5.70
CA LEU A 200 -4.16 -0.31 -6.07
C LEU A 200 -4.20 -1.81 -6.46
N PRO A 201 -4.04 -2.14 -7.76
CA PRO A 201 -4.09 -3.53 -8.20
C PRO A 201 -2.87 -4.30 -7.71
N ILE A 202 -3.10 -5.55 -7.32
CA ILE A 202 -2.11 -6.57 -6.98
C ILE A 202 -2.61 -7.94 -7.49
N SER A 203 -1.74 -8.93 -7.54
CA SER A 203 -2.13 -10.30 -7.90
C SER A 203 -1.74 -11.27 -6.80
N VAL A 204 -2.70 -11.91 -6.15
CA VAL A 204 -2.46 -12.92 -5.12
C VAL A 204 -2.15 -14.24 -5.81
N THR A 205 -0.89 -14.45 -6.16
CA THR A 205 -0.44 -15.61 -6.96
C THR A 205 0.75 -16.35 -6.35
N ASN A 206 1.56 -15.71 -5.50
CA ASN A 206 2.67 -16.37 -4.83
C ASN A 206 2.18 -17.26 -3.68
N SER A 207 2.98 -18.26 -3.30
CA SER A 207 2.61 -19.24 -2.28
C SER A 207 2.27 -18.60 -0.94
N ILE A 208 1.22 -19.08 -0.27
CA ILE A 208 0.75 -18.66 1.04
C ILE A 208 0.58 -19.93 1.87
N SER A 209 1.41 -20.11 2.91
CA SER A 209 1.32 -21.27 3.81
C SER A 209 0.06 -21.21 4.67
N ARG A 210 -0.58 -22.34 4.96
CA ARG A 210 -1.73 -22.39 5.90
C ARG A 210 -1.34 -21.96 7.33
N PHE A 211 -0.16 -22.37 7.75
CA PHE A 211 0.39 -22.09 9.07
C PHE A 211 1.61 -21.19 8.87
N PRO A 212 1.53 -19.92 9.27
CA PRO A 212 2.68 -19.06 9.19
C PRO A 212 3.71 -19.42 10.27
N GLY A 213 4.95 -18.99 10.07
CA GLY A 213 6.04 -19.29 11.01
C GLY A 213 5.84 -18.59 12.37
N ALA A 214 6.19 -19.26 13.47
CA ALA A 214 6.04 -18.72 14.83
C ALA A 214 6.75 -17.37 15.05
N GLY A 215 7.80 -17.06 14.27
CA GLY A 215 8.50 -15.78 14.31
C GLY A 215 7.65 -14.57 13.92
N GLN A 216 6.52 -14.79 13.25
CA GLN A 216 5.54 -13.75 12.90
C GLN A 216 5.07 -12.93 14.09
N LEU A 217 4.88 -13.55 15.27
CA LEU A 217 4.35 -12.86 16.44
C LEU A 217 5.32 -11.79 16.99
N ASN A 218 6.57 -11.81 16.54
CA ASN A 218 7.59 -10.82 16.89
C ASN A 218 7.67 -9.67 15.88
N THR A 219 6.90 -9.71 14.78
CA THR A 219 6.89 -8.64 13.78
C THR A 219 6.10 -7.44 14.29
N VAL A 220 6.58 -6.24 13.95
CA VAL A 220 5.97 -4.97 14.35
C VAL A 220 5.65 -4.18 13.07
N PRO A 221 4.40 -3.73 12.86
CA PRO A 221 3.23 -4.03 13.68
C PRO A 221 2.79 -5.50 13.55
N VAL A 222 2.06 -5.99 14.55
CA VAL A 222 1.64 -7.39 14.60
C VAL A 222 0.63 -7.67 13.46
N PRO A 223 0.87 -8.68 12.61
CA PRO A 223 0.14 -8.91 11.35
C PRO A 223 -1.34 -9.28 11.46
N GLY A 224 -1.81 -9.53 12.68
CA GLY A 224 -3.19 -9.85 12.95
C GLY A 224 -3.42 -11.11 13.73
N PRO A 225 -4.68 -11.32 14.16
CA PRO A 225 -5.01 -12.50 14.93
C PRO A 225 -4.96 -13.73 14.04
N LEU A 226 -4.29 -14.77 14.53
CA LEU A 226 -4.39 -16.12 14.01
C LEU A 226 -5.67 -16.78 14.54
N SER A 227 -6.10 -17.85 13.88
CA SER A 227 -7.14 -18.74 14.42
C SER A 227 -6.68 -19.39 15.73
N SER A 228 -7.62 -19.98 16.48
CA SER A 228 -7.33 -20.70 17.73
C SER A 228 -6.38 -21.90 17.55
N THR A 229 -6.18 -22.39 16.33
CA THR A 229 -5.26 -23.48 15.99
C THR A 229 -3.87 -22.98 15.56
N GLY A 230 -3.63 -21.67 15.58
CA GLY A 230 -2.39 -21.05 15.11
C GLY A 230 -2.27 -20.95 13.59
N GLY A 231 -3.29 -21.37 12.83
CA GLY A 231 -3.37 -21.15 11.40
C GLY A 231 -3.98 -19.79 11.04
N ARG A 232 -3.96 -19.45 9.75
CA ARG A 232 -4.65 -18.28 9.20
C ARG A 232 -6.14 -18.24 9.56
N MET A 233 -6.69 -17.05 9.73
CA MET A 233 -8.09 -16.89 10.11
C MET A 233 -9.05 -17.25 8.97
N SER A 234 -10.25 -17.73 9.30
CA SER A 234 -11.28 -18.03 8.29
C SER A 234 -11.68 -16.78 7.52
N CYS A 235 -11.85 -16.89 6.20
CA CYS A 235 -12.27 -15.75 5.36
C CYS A 235 -13.56 -15.09 5.86
N ALA A 236 -14.55 -15.89 6.27
CA ALA A 236 -15.83 -15.40 6.77
C ALA A 236 -15.71 -14.49 8.01
N SER A 237 -14.58 -14.52 8.73
CA SER A 237 -14.36 -13.68 9.91
C SER A 237 -13.98 -12.23 9.58
N ILE A 238 -13.49 -11.96 8.36
CA ILE A 238 -13.08 -10.62 7.92
C ILE A 238 -13.70 -10.20 6.58
N GLU A 239 -14.51 -11.07 5.99
CA GLU A 239 -15.21 -10.83 4.74
C GLU A 239 -16.41 -9.93 4.96
N ASN A 240 -16.47 -8.87 4.18
CA ASN A 240 -17.60 -7.95 4.12
C ASN A 240 -18.46 -8.27 2.90
N PRO A 241 -19.74 -7.87 2.91
CA PRO A 241 -20.54 -7.83 1.69
C PRO A 241 -19.85 -7.02 0.57
N MET A 242 -20.04 -7.46 -0.67
CA MET A 242 -19.65 -6.68 -1.84
C MET A 242 -20.59 -5.48 -1.96
N MET A 243 -20.02 -4.29 -2.18
CA MET A 243 -20.78 -3.10 -2.54
C MET A 243 -20.94 -3.04 -4.06
N ALA A 244 -22.10 -2.60 -4.54
CA ALA A 244 -22.27 -2.38 -5.96
C ALA A 244 -21.31 -1.29 -6.46
N PHE A 245 -20.82 -1.47 -7.67
CA PHE A 245 -19.86 -0.54 -8.26
C PHE A 245 -20.41 0.89 -8.35
N ASP A 246 -21.67 1.04 -8.75
CA ASP A 246 -22.33 2.34 -8.86
C ASP A 246 -22.48 3.02 -7.49
N ASP A 247 -22.69 2.26 -6.42
CA ASP A 247 -22.76 2.80 -5.06
C ASP A 247 -21.39 3.35 -4.63
N LEU A 248 -20.30 2.62 -4.94
CA LEU A 248 -18.94 3.11 -4.68
C LEU A 248 -18.67 4.40 -5.47
N VAL A 249 -19.05 4.45 -6.75
CA VAL A 249 -18.93 5.65 -7.60
C VAL A 249 -19.71 6.83 -7.06
N ASN A 250 -20.93 6.61 -6.59
CA ASN A 250 -21.78 7.68 -6.04
C ASN A 250 -21.35 8.11 -4.62
N SER A 251 -20.55 7.31 -3.93
CA SER A 251 -20.08 7.60 -2.57
C SER A 251 -18.91 8.60 -2.50
N VAL A 252 -18.18 8.80 -3.59
CA VAL A 252 -16.95 9.61 -3.62
C VAL A 252 -17.19 11.04 -4.11
N ASN A 253 -16.41 11.99 -3.61
CA ASN A 253 -16.41 13.39 -4.04
C ASN A 253 -14.98 13.90 -4.28
N ASN A 254 -14.29 13.25 -5.21
CA ASN A 254 -12.88 13.50 -5.54
C ASN A 254 -12.53 15.01 -5.74
N PRO A 255 -11.30 15.43 -5.37
CA PRO A 255 -10.85 16.78 -5.64
C PRO A 255 -10.65 17.01 -7.15
N PRO A 256 -10.63 18.28 -7.61
CA PRO A 256 -10.52 18.62 -9.03
C PRO A 256 -9.12 18.36 -9.64
N GLY A 257 -8.15 17.94 -8.82
CA GLY A 257 -6.77 17.66 -9.19
C GLY A 257 -6.07 16.88 -8.09
N GLN A 258 -4.84 16.44 -8.36
CA GLN A 258 -4.05 15.64 -7.44
C GLN A 258 -3.59 16.47 -6.23
N PRO A 259 -3.97 16.12 -4.98
CA PRO A 259 -3.40 16.75 -3.79
C PRO A 259 -1.87 16.59 -3.75
N MET A 260 -1.18 17.63 -3.26
CA MET A 260 0.28 17.75 -3.18
C MET A 260 1.01 17.92 -4.52
N GLN A 261 0.30 17.86 -5.65
CA GLN A 261 0.86 18.17 -6.96
C GLN A 261 0.11 19.34 -7.62
N ASP A 262 -1.14 19.12 -8.02
CA ASP A 262 -1.98 20.15 -8.64
C ASP A 262 -2.60 21.07 -7.59
N ILE A 263 -2.83 20.55 -6.38
CA ILE A 263 -3.44 21.27 -5.27
C ILE A 263 -2.43 21.39 -4.13
N ALA A 264 -2.02 22.63 -3.84
CA ALA A 264 -1.20 22.93 -2.66
C ALA A 264 -2.02 22.72 -1.38
N LEU A 265 -1.43 22.05 -0.40
CA LEU A 265 -2.06 21.86 0.91
C LEU A 265 -1.98 23.14 1.74
N GLU A 266 -3.12 23.63 2.19
CA GLU A 266 -3.21 24.73 3.14
C GLU A 266 -3.34 24.18 4.56
N THR A 267 -2.53 24.71 5.47
CA THR A 267 -2.59 24.38 6.90
C THR A 267 -2.58 25.67 7.70
N THR A 268 -3.13 25.62 8.91
CA THR A 268 -3.02 26.75 9.83
C THR A 268 -1.57 26.93 10.27
N ALA A 269 -1.15 28.18 10.45
CA ALA A 269 0.17 28.47 10.97
C ALA A 269 0.33 27.83 12.35
N ARG A 270 1.33 26.96 12.49
CA ARG A 270 1.62 26.26 13.74
C ARG A 270 2.80 26.91 14.47
N SER A 271 2.67 27.06 15.79
CA SER A 271 3.73 27.55 16.67
C SER A 271 4.45 26.42 17.43
N ASP A 272 4.05 25.16 17.23
CA ASP A 272 4.50 24.01 18.03
C ASP A 272 5.68 23.23 17.44
N GLY A 273 6.41 23.83 16.48
CA GLY A 273 7.67 23.27 15.98
C GLY A 273 7.51 21.88 15.35
N GLY A 274 6.68 21.79 14.31
CA GLY A 274 6.55 20.61 13.46
C GLY A 274 6.54 21.05 12.01
N GLN A 275 7.43 20.50 11.17
CA GLN A 275 7.67 20.98 9.82
C GLN A 275 6.39 21.16 9.00
N VAL A 276 6.14 22.40 8.57
CA VAL A 276 5.57 22.72 7.26
C VAL A 276 6.76 22.70 6.30
N GLY A 277 7.10 21.52 5.78
CA GLY A 277 8.07 21.43 4.71
C GLY A 277 7.55 22.15 3.47
N GLY A 278 8.28 23.14 2.95
CA GLY A 278 8.07 23.61 1.60
C GLY A 278 8.21 22.43 0.60
N PRO A 279 7.65 22.52 -0.62
CA PRO A 279 7.84 21.47 -1.62
C PRO A 279 9.33 21.19 -1.79
N GLY A 280 9.75 19.94 -1.58
CA GLY A 280 11.13 19.55 -1.78
C GLY A 280 11.55 19.88 -3.21
N GLN A 281 12.47 20.83 -3.38
CA GLN A 281 13.11 21.07 -4.67
C GLN A 281 14.20 20.01 -4.83
N ASP A 282 13.96 19.03 -5.69
CA ASP A 282 14.99 18.10 -6.15
C ASP A 282 16.06 18.89 -6.91
N ASN A 283 17.14 19.26 -6.23
CA ASN A 283 18.35 19.78 -6.88
C ASN A 283 19.29 18.59 -7.14
N PRO A 284 19.51 18.17 -8.40
CA PRO A 284 20.09 16.86 -8.75
C PRO A 284 21.61 16.75 -8.51
N ARG A 285 22.18 17.58 -7.64
CA ARG A 285 23.64 17.63 -7.40
C ARG A 285 24.09 17.39 -5.96
N ASN A 286 23.20 17.30 -4.97
CA ASN A 286 23.58 16.94 -3.59
C ASN A 286 22.41 16.25 -2.86
N GLY A 287 22.50 14.94 -2.70
CA GLY A 287 21.49 14.10 -2.03
C GLY A 287 21.54 14.19 -0.50
N GLN A 288 21.36 15.39 0.06
CA GLN A 288 21.10 15.59 1.48
C GLN A 288 20.10 16.74 1.64
N GLY A 289 18.89 16.43 2.12
CA GLY A 289 17.90 17.44 2.47
C GLY A 289 18.48 18.43 3.47
N GLN A 290 18.58 19.70 3.08
CA GLN A 290 19.08 20.77 3.93
C GLN A 290 17.99 21.17 4.92
N ILE A 291 18.27 20.95 6.21
CA ILE A 291 17.62 21.66 7.31
C ILE A 291 18.38 22.99 7.44
N SER A 292 17.73 24.11 7.15
CA SER A 292 18.28 25.43 7.49
C SER A 292 18.36 25.57 9.02
N PRO A 293 19.52 25.88 9.61
CA PRO A 293 19.61 26.29 11.00
C PRO A 293 19.44 27.80 11.05
N ASP A 294 18.37 28.28 11.67
CA ASP A 294 18.32 29.67 12.11
C ASP A 294 18.48 29.76 13.64
N GLN A 295 19.23 30.79 14.02
CA GLN A 295 20.02 30.92 15.23
C GLN A 295 19.20 31.27 16.47
N SER A 296 19.28 30.48 17.55
CA SER A 296 19.57 30.90 18.94
C SER A 296 19.39 29.74 19.95
N PRO A 297 20.09 29.78 21.11
CA PRO A 297 20.51 28.56 21.81
C PRO A 297 19.64 28.25 23.03
N GLN A 298 19.19 27.00 23.15
CA GLN A 298 18.92 26.22 24.38
C GLN A 298 17.64 25.40 24.28
N ALA A 299 17.77 24.21 23.70
CA ALA A 299 17.11 22.97 24.14
C ALA A 299 17.54 21.82 23.22
N ALA A 300 18.73 21.27 23.44
CA ALA A 300 19.15 20.05 22.78
C ALA A 300 18.58 18.84 23.54
N LEU A 301 17.43 18.34 23.09
CA LEU A 301 16.93 17.01 23.40
C LEU A 301 17.31 16.05 22.26
N GLY A 302 17.87 14.89 22.63
CA GLY A 302 17.94 13.70 21.78
C GLY A 302 19.08 13.65 20.78
N GLY A 303 20.32 13.45 21.26
CA GLY A 303 21.45 13.13 20.40
C GLY A 303 21.24 11.81 19.67
N ALA A 304 20.93 11.87 18.37
CA ALA A 304 21.19 10.76 17.47
C ALA A 304 22.72 10.63 17.35
N VAL A 305 23.27 9.56 17.92
CA VAL A 305 24.67 9.19 17.71
C VAL A 305 24.83 8.86 16.22
N ARG A 306 25.51 9.76 15.51
CA ARG A 306 26.00 9.53 14.16
C ARG A 306 27.15 8.52 14.28
N MET A 307 26.92 7.24 14.01
CA MET A 307 28.01 6.30 13.79
C MET A 307 28.64 6.61 12.44
N THR A 308 29.70 7.42 12.45
CA THR A 308 30.65 7.50 11.33
C THR A 308 31.49 6.22 11.32
N SER A 309 31.83 5.74 10.13
CA SER A 309 32.49 4.45 9.84
C SER A 309 33.94 4.32 10.32
N GLU A 310 34.31 5.01 11.40
CA GLU A 310 35.63 4.93 12.02
C GLU A 310 35.50 4.70 13.53
N SER A 311 34.93 3.56 13.91
CA SER A 311 35.12 2.99 15.25
C SER A 311 34.78 1.50 15.27
N LEU A 312 35.41 0.74 14.37
CA LEU A 312 35.61 -0.69 14.60
C LEU A 312 36.63 -0.82 15.73
N SER A 313 36.14 -1.01 16.95
CA SER A 313 36.99 -1.23 18.11
C SER A 313 37.78 -2.53 17.93
N PHE A 314 39.07 -2.47 18.23
CA PHE A 314 39.98 -3.62 18.32
C PHE A 314 39.45 -4.78 19.21
N ALA A 315 38.38 -4.55 19.98
CA ALA A 315 37.76 -5.55 20.85
C ALA A 315 36.94 -6.62 20.11
N MET A 316 36.35 -6.32 18.94
CA MET A 316 35.60 -7.33 18.17
C MET A 316 36.52 -8.30 17.41
N VAL A 317 37.71 -7.84 16.98
CA VAL A 317 38.71 -8.71 16.31
C VAL A 317 39.34 -9.69 17.32
N MET A 318 39.50 -9.29 18.58
CA MET A 318 40.01 -10.17 19.64
C MET A 318 38.98 -11.24 20.07
N MET A 319 37.68 -10.96 20.02
CA MET A 319 36.65 -11.97 20.36
C MET A 319 36.40 -12.99 19.26
N LEU A 320 36.50 -12.61 17.98
CA LEU A 320 36.42 -13.57 16.87
C LEU A 320 37.66 -14.48 16.78
N GLY A 321 38.85 -13.99 17.16
CA GLY A 321 40.07 -14.80 17.24
C GLY A 321 40.03 -15.86 18.36
N ALA A 322 39.48 -15.53 19.53
CA ALA A 322 39.41 -16.46 20.66
C ALA A 322 38.44 -17.63 20.41
N VAL A 323 37.33 -17.41 19.70
CA VAL A 323 36.32 -18.45 19.43
C VAL A 323 36.81 -19.46 18.38
N VAL A 324 37.64 -19.04 17.40
CA VAL A 324 38.20 -19.94 16.39
C VAL A 324 39.34 -20.82 16.95
N VAL A 325 40.10 -20.32 17.93
CA VAL A 325 41.17 -21.10 18.60
C VAL A 325 40.60 -22.08 19.64
N LEU A 326 39.48 -21.74 20.30
CA LEU A 326 38.81 -22.64 21.25
C LEU A 326 38.00 -23.77 20.57
N SER A 327 37.58 -23.59 19.31
CA SER A 327 36.83 -24.62 18.57
C SER A 327 37.73 -25.61 17.81
N THR A 328 39.02 -25.28 17.60
CA THR A 328 40.00 -26.19 16.97
C THR A 328 40.76 -27.06 17.97
N SER A 329 40.62 -26.83 19.28
CA SER A 329 41.24 -27.64 20.35
C SER A 329 40.31 -28.70 20.95
N ALA A 330 39.07 -28.81 20.48
CA ALA A 330 38.09 -29.81 20.93
C ALA A 330 37.84 -30.94 19.91
N VAL A 331 38.60 -31.00 18.81
CA VAL A 331 38.49 -32.03 17.75
C VAL A 331 39.85 -32.70 17.49
N TRP A 332 40.66 -32.86 18.54
CA TRP A 332 41.77 -33.81 18.61
C TRP A 332 41.67 -34.62 19.89
#